data_AF-E1QUQ0-F1
#
_entry.id   AF-E1QUQ0-F1
#
_cell.length_a   1.000
_cell.length_b   1.000
_cell.length_c   1.000
_cell.angle_alpha   90.00
_cell.angle_beta   90.00
_cell.angle_gamma   90.00
#
_symmetry.space_group_name_H-M   'P 1'
#
loop_
_entity.id
_entity.type
_entity.pdbx_description
1 polymer ?
#
loop_
_entity_poly.entity_id
_entity_poly.type
_entity_poly.pdbx_seq_one_letter_code
_entity_poly.pdbx_strand_id
1 'polypeptide(L)'
;MVVELAKRSGRDLRRLLRRLNLVTGRCFDDNEFTSLLRSINIKFGNDYWLLGWREHKISTSSSLFVLSLIDRYNREYVVKIYVSIGIISMVLPANQLNLSDEISGITMLINGNTANLSGRILCITNVKVKEVP
;
A
#
# COMPACT_ATOMS: atom_id res chain seq x y z
N MET A 1 11.62 -13.11 29.98
CA MET A 1 12.54 -12.37 29.11
C MET A 1 12.29 -12.61 27.61
N VAL A 2 12.01 -13.82 27.14
CA VAL A 2 11.70 -14.12 25.72
C VAL A 2 10.41 -13.42 25.22
N VAL A 3 9.39 -13.31 26.08
CA VAL A 3 8.08 -12.68 25.74
C VAL A 3 8.16 -11.16 25.56
N GLU A 4 9.12 -10.47 26.20
CA GLU A 4 9.30 -9.02 26.04
C GLU A 4 10.02 -8.65 24.73
N LEU A 5 10.90 -9.51 24.22
CA LEU A 5 11.60 -9.31 22.95
C LEU A 5 10.66 -9.45 21.74
N ALA A 6 9.74 -10.42 21.75
CA ALA A 6 8.70 -10.59 20.73
C ALA A 6 7.62 -9.49 20.77
N LYS A 7 7.36 -8.88 21.94
CA LYS A 7 6.43 -7.74 22.06
C LYS A 7 7.05 -6.41 21.61
N ARG A 8 8.38 -6.23 21.77
CA ARG A 8 9.09 -5.02 21.30
C ARG A 8 9.21 -5.00 19.78
N SER A 9 9.51 -6.13 19.14
CA SER A 9 9.70 -6.23 17.68
C SER A 9 8.49 -5.75 16.86
N GLY A 10 7.30 -6.20 17.23
CA GLY A 10 6.05 -5.80 16.57
C GLY A 10 5.63 -4.36 16.87
N ARG A 11 6.18 -3.70 17.89
CA ARG A 11 5.91 -2.29 18.19
C ARG A 11 6.70 -1.38 17.25
N ASP A 12 7.97 -1.68 17.04
CA ASP A 12 8.83 -0.88 16.16
C ASP A 12 8.42 -1.03 14.70
N LEU A 13 8.04 -2.23 14.27
CA LEU A 13 7.48 -2.43 12.93
C LEU A 13 6.14 -1.69 12.76
N ARG A 14 5.28 -1.66 13.78
CA ARG A 14 4.05 -0.83 13.71
C ARG A 14 4.35 0.66 13.62
N ARG A 15 5.42 1.16 14.25
CA ARG A 15 5.85 2.56 14.12
C ARG A 15 6.37 2.85 12.70
N LEU A 16 7.14 1.93 12.11
CA LEU A 16 7.56 2.01 10.71
C LEU A 16 6.34 2.14 9.79
N LEU A 17 5.37 1.22 9.90
CA LEU A 17 4.17 1.23 9.07
C LEU A 17 3.40 2.55 9.21
N ARG A 18 3.32 3.12 10.43
CA ARG A 18 2.74 4.46 10.64
C ARG A 18 3.49 5.57 9.94
N ARG A 19 4.84 5.57 9.99
CA ARG A 19 5.67 6.57 9.28
C ARG A 19 5.52 6.49 7.77
N LEU A 20 5.25 5.29 7.27
CA LEU A 20 4.90 5.01 5.88
C LEU A 20 3.43 5.30 5.55
N ASN A 21 2.63 5.87 6.46
CA ASN A 21 1.18 6.03 6.27
C ASN A 21 0.39 4.73 6.00
N LEU A 22 0.96 3.56 6.27
CA LEU A 22 0.25 2.27 6.23
C LEU A 22 -0.58 2.08 7.50
N VAL A 23 -1.65 2.87 7.62
CA VAL A 23 -2.56 2.89 8.77
C VAL A 23 -4.00 2.84 8.32
N THR A 24 -4.88 2.31 9.18
CA THR A 24 -6.33 2.28 8.93
C THR A 24 -6.86 3.67 8.58
N GLY A 25 -7.70 3.73 7.55
CA GLY A 25 -8.33 4.96 7.05
C GLY A 25 -7.53 5.69 5.97
N ARG A 26 -6.27 5.31 5.70
CA ARG A 26 -5.51 5.87 4.57
C ARG A 26 -5.90 5.19 3.27
N CYS A 27 -6.04 5.99 2.22
CA CYS A 27 -6.37 5.55 0.88
C CYS A 27 -5.24 5.94 -0.07
N PHE A 28 -4.99 5.08 -1.04
CA PHE A 28 -3.94 5.24 -2.05
C PHE A 28 -4.47 4.74 -3.38
N ASP A 29 -4.02 5.30 -4.50
CA ASP A 29 -4.15 4.57 -5.77
C ASP A 29 -3.16 3.39 -5.86
N ASP A 30 -3.31 2.54 -6.87
CA ASP A 30 -2.47 1.35 -7.06
C ASP A 30 -0.96 1.71 -7.20
N ASN A 31 -0.64 2.84 -7.84
CA ASN A 31 0.73 3.29 -8.03
C ASN A 31 1.32 3.88 -6.75
N GLU A 32 0.58 4.75 -6.06
CA GLU A 32 0.97 5.30 -4.77
C GLU A 32 1.24 4.18 -3.77
N PHE A 33 0.33 3.20 -3.68
CA PHE A 33 0.49 2.08 -2.78
C PHE A 33 1.74 1.26 -3.11
N THR A 34 1.95 0.93 -4.39
CA THR A 34 3.13 0.17 -4.85
C THR A 34 4.44 0.95 -4.63
N SER A 35 4.46 2.24 -4.94
CA SER A 35 5.60 3.13 -4.72
C SER A 35 5.97 3.18 -3.24
N LEU A 36 4.96 3.24 -2.38
CA LEU A 36 5.12 3.26 -0.94
C LEU A 36 5.74 1.96 -0.41
N LEU A 37 5.30 0.80 -0.91
CA LEU A 37 5.92 -0.49 -0.60
C LEU A 37 7.38 -0.53 -1.04
N ARG A 38 7.69 -0.11 -2.27
CA ARG A 38 9.07 -0.05 -2.79
C ARG A 38 9.97 0.88 -1.98
N SER A 39 9.39 1.94 -1.41
CA SER A 39 10.13 2.93 -0.61
C SER A 39 10.63 2.41 0.74
N ILE A 40 10.12 1.25 1.21
CA ILE A 40 10.54 0.63 2.47
C ILE A 40 12.07 0.45 2.50
N ASN A 41 12.63 -0.13 1.45
CA ASN A 41 14.07 -0.45 1.39
C ASN A 41 14.93 0.81 1.26
N ILE A 42 14.41 1.84 0.58
CA ILE A 42 15.17 3.07 0.27
C ILE A 42 15.21 3.98 1.50
N LYS A 43 14.05 4.22 2.12
CA LYS A 43 13.92 5.18 3.23
C LYS A 43 14.42 4.63 4.56
N PHE A 44 14.41 3.31 4.73
CA PHE A 44 14.72 2.66 6.01
C PHE A 44 15.91 1.73 5.96
N GLY A 45 16.53 1.53 4.78
CA GLY A 45 17.89 1.06 4.55
C GLY A 45 18.36 -0.12 5.41
N ASN A 46 18.71 0.16 6.66
CA ASN A 46 19.32 -0.77 7.61
C ASN A 46 18.37 -1.31 8.68
N ASP A 47 17.14 -0.81 8.79
CA ASP A 47 16.21 -1.25 9.85
C ASP A 47 15.28 -2.37 9.37
N TYR A 48 14.80 -2.28 8.12
CA TYR A 48 13.86 -3.23 7.53
C TYR A 48 14.05 -3.36 6.02
N TRP A 49 14.00 -4.58 5.52
CA TRP A 49 13.97 -4.90 4.09
C TRP A 49 12.71 -5.65 3.71
N LEU A 50 12.02 -5.16 2.68
CA LEU A 50 10.94 -5.83 1.98
C LEU A 50 11.52 -6.92 1.08
N LEU A 51 11.24 -8.17 1.45
CA LEU A 51 11.58 -9.37 0.68
C LEU A 51 10.62 -9.58 -0.48
N GLY A 52 9.37 -9.16 -0.31
CA GLY A 52 8.35 -9.23 -1.34
C GLY A 52 6.95 -8.97 -0.80
N TRP A 53 5.99 -8.81 -1.72
CA TRP A 53 4.57 -8.72 -1.37
C TRP A 53 3.71 -9.44 -2.41
N ARG A 54 2.52 -9.85 -2.00
CA ARG A 54 1.49 -10.39 -2.90
C ARG A 54 0.13 -9.82 -2.55
N GLU A 55 -0.63 -9.52 -3.59
CA GLU A 55 -2.05 -9.18 -3.48
C GLU A 55 -2.88 -10.46 -3.55
N HIS A 56 -3.82 -10.63 -2.61
CA HIS A 56 -4.82 -11.68 -2.60
C HIS A 56 -6.20 -11.04 -2.68
N LYS A 57 -6.84 -11.17 -3.84
CA LYS A 57 -8.20 -10.68 -4.05
C LYS A 57 -9.18 -11.53 -3.23
N ILE A 58 -9.89 -10.89 -2.31
CA ILE A 58 -10.91 -11.55 -1.47
C ILE A 58 -12.28 -11.41 -2.13
N SER A 59 -12.59 -10.24 -2.67
CA SER A 59 -13.81 -9.96 -3.43
C SER A 59 -13.55 -8.91 -4.51
N THR A 60 -14.60 -8.44 -5.19
CA THR A 60 -14.51 -7.29 -6.11
C THR A 60 -14.19 -5.98 -5.41
N SER A 61 -14.58 -5.86 -4.13
CA SER A 61 -14.46 -4.65 -3.32
C SER A 61 -13.45 -4.77 -2.17
N SER A 62 -12.72 -5.87 -2.06
CA SER A 62 -11.76 -6.08 -0.98
C SER A 62 -10.56 -6.93 -1.40
N SER A 63 -9.41 -6.60 -0.81
CA SER A 63 -8.15 -7.30 -1.08
C SER A 63 -7.26 -7.32 0.15
N LEU A 64 -6.34 -8.28 0.17
CA LEU A 64 -5.34 -8.46 1.21
C LEU A 64 -3.96 -8.40 0.57
N PHE A 65 -3.14 -7.45 1.01
CA PHE A 65 -1.73 -7.43 0.70
C PHE A 65 -0.94 -8.12 1.80
N VAL A 66 -0.16 -9.13 1.43
CA VAL A 66 0.75 -9.83 2.34
C VAL A 66 2.17 -9.44 1.99
N LEU A 67 2.85 -8.76 2.91
CA LEU A 67 4.23 -8.34 2.77
C LEU A 67 5.10 -9.23 3.66
N SER A 68 6.25 -9.63 3.14
CA SER A 68 7.32 -10.28 3.89
C SER A 68 8.44 -9.28 4.11
N LEU A 69 8.76 -9.00 5.38
CA LEU A 69 9.82 -8.09 5.79
C LEU A 69 10.85 -8.86 6.62
N ILE A 70 12.10 -8.42 6.56
CA ILE A 70 13.16 -8.85 7.48
C ILE A 70 13.76 -7.62 8.15
N ASP A 71 14.15 -7.71 9.42
CA ASP A 71 14.85 -6.64 10.11
C ASP A 71 16.37 -6.83 10.15
N ARG A 72 17.07 -5.86 10.72
CA ARG A 72 18.54 -5.84 10.88
C ARG A 72 19.13 -6.98 11.69
N TYR A 73 18.29 -7.75 12.38
CA TYR A 73 18.67 -8.90 13.18
C TYR A 73 18.25 -10.22 12.52
N ASN A 74 17.91 -10.18 11.23
CA ASN A 74 17.38 -11.31 10.47
C ASN A 74 16.08 -11.90 11.01
N ARG A 75 15.27 -11.11 11.72
CA ARG A 75 13.94 -11.53 12.16
C ARG A 75 12.93 -11.27 11.06
N GLU A 76 12.14 -12.29 10.74
CA GLU A 76 11.15 -12.23 9.68
C GLU A 76 9.77 -11.80 10.20
N TYR A 77 9.10 -10.97 9.42
CA TYR A 77 7.77 -10.47 9.70
C TYR A 77 6.86 -10.63 8.50
N VAL A 78 5.63 -11.06 8.78
CA VAL A 78 4.53 -11.03 7.82
C VAL A 78 3.59 -9.90 8.21
N VAL A 79 3.43 -8.94 7.31
CA VAL A 79 2.48 -7.83 7.44
C VAL A 79 1.29 -8.08 6.52
N LYS A 80 0.09 -8.13 7.08
CA LYS A 80 -1.18 -8.31 6.38
C LYS A 80 -1.93 -7.00 6.37
N ILE A 81 -2.09 -6.39 5.20
CA ILE A 81 -2.79 -5.13 4.98
C ILE A 81 -4.10 -5.42 4.27
N TYR A 82 -5.20 -5.28 5.00
CA TYR A 82 -6.55 -5.41 4.45
C TYR A 82 -6.97 -4.07 3.86
N VAL A 83 -7.48 -4.10 2.63
CA VAL A 83 -7.96 -2.91 1.94
C VAL A 83 -9.38 -3.11 1.41
N SER A 84 -10.17 -2.04 1.49
CA SER A 84 -11.38 -1.87 0.69
C SER A 84 -11.00 -1.24 -0.64
N ILE A 85 -11.58 -1.73 -1.73
CA ILE A 85 -11.33 -1.24 -3.08
C ILE A 85 -12.50 -0.35 -3.51
N GLY A 86 -12.23 0.94 -3.66
CA GLY A 86 -13.09 1.87 -4.40
C GLY A 86 -12.70 1.91 -5.87
N ILE A 87 -13.67 2.13 -6.76
CA ILE A 87 -13.42 2.38 -8.18
C ILE A 87 -13.80 3.82 -8.46
N ILE A 88 -12.86 4.62 -8.95
CA ILE A 88 -13.17 5.90 -9.58
C ILE A 88 -13.55 5.59 -11.02
N SER A 89 -14.67 6.12 -11.47
CA SER A 89 -15.05 6.17 -12.88
C SER A 89 -15.73 7.50 -13.12
N MET A 90 -15.07 8.40 -13.86
CA MET A 90 -15.59 9.72 -14.17
C MET A 90 -15.36 10.04 -15.64
N VAL A 91 -16.33 10.75 -16.23
CA VAL A 91 -16.28 11.19 -17.61
C VAL A 91 -16.22 12.70 -17.61
N LEU A 92 -15.16 13.26 -18.19
CA LEU A 92 -14.95 14.70 -18.29
C LEU A 92 -14.84 15.14 -19.76
N PRO A 93 -15.26 16.36 -20.11
CA PRO A 93 -14.86 17.01 -21.35
C PRO A 93 -13.33 17.10 -21.45
N ALA A 94 -12.75 16.72 -22.58
CA ALA A 94 -11.29 16.67 -22.76
C ALA A 94 -10.61 18.04 -22.60
N ASN A 95 -11.33 19.13 -22.89
CA ASN A 95 -10.87 20.51 -22.71
C ASN A 95 -10.79 20.96 -21.24
N GLN A 96 -11.32 20.18 -20.29
CA GLN A 96 -11.24 20.46 -18.86
C GLN A 96 -10.06 19.72 -18.17
N LEU A 97 -9.33 18.89 -18.91
CA LEU A 97 -8.16 18.18 -18.38
C LEU A 97 -6.93 19.07 -18.47
N ASN A 98 -6.61 19.76 -17.37
CA ASN A 98 -5.32 20.42 -17.22
C ASN A 98 -4.29 19.41 -16.70
N LEU A 99 -3.74 18.61 -17.60
CA LEU A 99 -2.74 17.58 -17.30
C LEU A 99 -1.35 18.20 -17.16
N SER A 100 -1.16 19.10 -16.19
CA SER A 100 0.18 19.59 -15.86
C SER A 100 0.95 18.62 -14.96
N ASP A 101 0.23 17.73 -14.26
CA ASP A 101 0.82 16.76 -13.34
C ASP A 101 0.56 15.33 -13.84
N GLU A 102 1.58 14.48 -13.79
CA GLU A 102 1.51 13.07 -14.15
C GLU A 102 0.42 12.36 -13.31
N ILE A 103 -0.73 12.07 -13.93
CA ILE A 103 -1.74 11.24 -13.28
C ILE A 103 -1.22 9.80 -13.26
N SER A 104 -0.79 9.35 -12.08
CA SER A 104 -0.32 7.98 -11.84
C SER A 104 -1.45 7.14 -11.23
N GLY A 105 -1.56 5.85 -11.58
CA GLY A 105 -2.52 4.92 -10.97
C GLY A 105 -3.97 5.03 -11.46
N ILE A 106 -4.31 6.05 -12.25
CA ILE A 106 -5.60 6.24 -12.91
C ILE A 106 -5.42 6.10 -14.42
N THR A 107 -6.18 5.21 -15.04
CA THR A 107 -6.23 5.04 -16.49
C THR A 107 -7.12 6.10 -17.10
N MET A 108 -6.58 6.86 -18.05
CA MET A 108 -7.34 7.84 -18.83
C MET A 108 -7.49 7.35 -20.27
N LEU A 109 -8.74 7.28 -20.74
CA LEU A 109 -9.07 6.96 -22.13
C LEU A 109 -9.77 8.16 -22.76
N ILE A 110 -9.14 8.78 -23.75
CA ILE A 110 -9.72 9.89 -24.50
C ILE A 110 -10.47 9.33 -25.71
N ASN A 111 -11.74 9.71 -25.86
CA ASN A 111 -12.58 9.33 -26.99
C ASN A 111 -13.30 10.56 -27.55
N GLY A 112 -12.75 11.14 -28.63
CA GLY A 112 -13.25 12.40 -29.18
C GLY A 112 -13.11 13.56 -28.19
N ASN A 113 -14.25 14.14 -27.80
CA ASN A 113 -14.30 15.29 -26.89
C ASN A 113 -14.44 14.91 -25.41
N THR A 114 -14.45 13.61 -25.08
CA THR A 114 -14.56 13.14 -23.70
C THR A 114 -13.32 12.35 -23.28
N ALA A 115 -13.03 12.40 -21.99
CA ALA A 115 -12.01 11.61 -21.34
C ALA A 115 -12.64 10.82 -20.21
N ASN A 116 -12.45 9.51 -20.26
CA ASN A 116 -12.87 8.56 -19.24
C ASN A 116 -11.69 8.31 -18.31
N LEU A 117 -11.81 8.72 -17.06
CA LEU A 117 -10.85 8.43 -16.02
C LEU A 117 -11.38 7.26 -15.20
N SER A 118 -10.60 6.19 -15.11
CA SER A 118 -10.92 5.05 -14.27
C SER A 118 -9.72 4.57 -13.47
N GLY A 119 -9.92 4.23 -12.21
CA GLY A 119 -8.82 3.84 -11.32
C GLY A 119 -9.33 3.12 -10.09
N ARG A 120 -8.42 2.42 -9.42
CA ARG A 120 -8.68 1.76 -8.13
C ARG A 120 -8.12 2.62 -7.02
N ILE A 121 -8.94 2.83 -5.98
CA ILE A 121 -8.49 3.38 -4.71
C ILE A 121 -8.47 2.24 -3.70
N LEU A 122 -7.32 2.02 -3.07
CA LEU A 122 -7.10 1.06 -2.00
C LEU A 122 -7.14 1.78 -0.65
N CYS A 123 -8.22 1.60 0.10
CA CYS A 123 -8.38 2.16 1.44
C CYS A 123 -8.09 1.12 2.51
N ILE A 124 -7.05 1.36 3.33
CA ILE A 124 -6.63 0.45 4.39
C ILE A 124 -7.71 0.35 5.46
N THR A 125 -8.24 -0.85 5.66
CA THR A 125 -9.22 -1.14 6.72
C THR A 125 -8.54 -1.70 7.96
N ASN A 126 -7.49 -2.50 7.79
CA ASN A 126 -6.78 -3.11 8.91
C ASN A 126 -5.34 -3.48 8.55
N VAL A 127 -4.45 -3.42 9.54
CA VAL A 127 -3.04 -3.84 9.40
C VAL A 127 -2.69 -4.78 10.55
N LYS A 128 -2.32 -6.02 10.21
CA LYS A 128 -1.86 -7.02 11.16
C LYS A 128 -0.38 -7.33 10.93
N VAL A 129 0.37 -7.46 12.02
CA VAL A 129 1.80 -7.76 12.00
C VAL A 129 2.02 -9.04 12.80
N LYS A 130 2.73 -10.01 12.21
CA LYS A 130 3.12 -11.26 12.85
C LYS A 130 4.61 -11.51 12.61
N GLU A 131 5.35 -11.76 13.69
CA GLU A 131 6.73 -12.27 13.60
C GLU A 131 6.70 -13.77 13.28
N VAL A 132 7.57 -14.21 12.38
CA VAL A 132 7.73 -15.61 11.99
C VAL A 132 8.79 -16.23 12.91
N PRO A 133 8.49 -17.36 13.58
CA PRO A 133 9.42 -18.04 14.48
C PRO A 133 10.56 -18.76 13.73
#